data_AF-A0AAW9HXL9-F1
#
_entry.id   AF-A0AAW9HXL9-F1
#
_cell.length_a   1.000
_cell.length_b   1.000
_cell.length_c   1.000
_cell.angle_alpha   90.00
_cell.angle_beta   90.00
_cell.angle_gamma   90.00
#
_symmetry.space_group_name_H-M   'P 1'
#
loop_
_entity.id
_entity.type
_entity.pdbx_description
1 polymer ?
#
loop_
_entity_poly.entity_id
_entity_poly.type
_entity_poly.pdbx_seq_one_letter_code
_entity_poly.pdbx_strand_id
1 'polypeptide(L)'
;PIPLLMTEIIASNVGGTSTLIGDPPNIMIGSAANLSFSEFIVNVVPVVVVILIAVIICFKVIYKNDLCNMAIESCISSLDEEKAIQDRPLLYKSICVLFLILLGFIFHSSLNVESTMIALSRACIMLIIGKQDTNEIISSIEWSTILFFIGLFIVVGGLSESGVINSLAQFL
;
A
#
# COMPACT_ATOMS: atom_id res chain seq x y z
N PRO A 1 16.95 -4.45 17.65
CA PRO A 1 15.92 -3.78 16.82
C PRO A 1 15.84 -4.26 15.36
N ILE A 2 16.95 -4.71 14.73
CA ILE A 2 16.98 -5.13 13.32
C ILE A 2 15.94 -6.25 13.00
N PRO A 3 15.77 -7.30 13.82
CA PRO A 3 14.75 -8.32 13.56
C PRO A 3 13.31 -7.80 13.56
N LEU A 4 13.01 -6.87 14.47
CA LEU A 4 11.67 -6.31 14.63
C LEU A 4 11.33 -5.41 13.43
N LEU A 5 12.27 -4.53 13.04
CA LEU A 5 12.13 -3.67 11.85
C LEU A 5 12.01 -4.49 10.56
N MET A 6 12.79 -5.57 10.41
CA MET A 6 12.67 -6.45 9.24
C MET A 6 11.31 -7.15 9.19
N THR A 7 10.80 -7.60 10.34
CA THR A 7 9.46 -8.19 10.43
C THR A 7 8.40 -7.15 10.05
N GLU A 8 8.54 -5.91 10.53
CA GLU A 8 7.63 -4.80 10.21
C GLU A 8 7.64 -4.44 8.72
N ILE A 9 8.82 -4.31 8.10
CA ILE A 9 8.96 -4.01 6.67
C ILE A 9 8.27 -5.09 5.82
N ILE A 10 8.51 -6.37 6.14
CA ILE A 10 7.92 -7.48 5.37
C ILE A 10 6.41 -7.55 5.62
N ALA A 11 5.96 -7.40 6.87
CA ALA A 11 4.55 -7.36 7.20
C ALA A 11 3.83 -6.18 6.53
N SER A 12 4.49 -5.02 6.43
CA SER A 12 3.96 -3.84 5.73
C SER A 12 3.79 -4.09 4.24
N ASN A 13 4.77 -4.71 3.58
CA ASN A 13 4.66 -5.06 2.16
C ASN A 13 3.55 -6.09 1.92
N VAL A 14 3.49 -7.15 2.74
CA VAL A 14 2.41 -8.16 2.68
C VAL A 14 1.04 -7.54 2.98
N GLY A 15 0.97 -6.59 3.92
CA GLY A 15 -0.23 -5.84 4.21
C GLY A 15 -0.67 -4.95 3.04
N GLY A 16 0.29 -4.28 2.38
CA GLY A 16 0.05 -3.46 1.20
C GLY A 16 -0.63 -4.25 0.08
N THR A 17 -0.21 -5.49 -0.16
CA THR A 17 -0.79 -6.31 -1.23
C THR A 17 -2.26 -6.67 -1.02
N SER A 18 -2.81 -6.49 0.19
CA SER A 18 -4.22 -6.79 0.51
C SER A 18 -5.23 -5.88 -0.18
N THR A 19 -4.79 -4.71 -0.65
CA THR A 19 -5.67 -3.73 -1.29
C THR A 19 -5.27 -3.50 -2.73
N LEU A 20 -6.25 -3.16 -3.57
CA LEU A 20 -6.03 -2.81 -4.96
C LEU A 20 -5.02 -1.66 -5.12
N ILE A 21 -4.92 -0.76 -4.15
CA ILE A 21 -4.17 0.51 -4.23
C ILE A 21 -2.80 0.40 -3.56
N GLY A 22 -2.55 -0.67 -2.80
CA GLY A 22 -1.37 -0.76 -1.95
C GLY A 22 -0.05 -0.78 -2.70
N ASP A 23 -0.06 -1.25 -3.95
CA ASP A 23 1.08 -1.11 -4.85
C ASP A 23 0.64 -0.97 -6.34
N PRO A 24 1.53 -0.46 -7.22
CA PRO A 24 1.21 -0.32 -8.65
C PRO A 24 0.93 -1.64 -9.39
N PRO A 25 1.62 -2.77 -9.10
CA PRO A 25 1.26 -4.07 -9.67
C PRO A 25 -0.18 -4.49 -9.39
N ASN A 26 -0.69 -4.28 -8.18
CA ASN A 26 -2.06 -4.60 -7.80
C ASN A 26 -3.09 -3.81 -8.59
N ILE A 27 -2.85 -2.49 -8.77
CA ILE A 27 -3.70 -1.64 -9.60
C ILE A 27 -3.72 -2.17 -11.05
N MET A 28 -2.55 -2.56 -11.58
CA MET A 28 -2.43 -3.08 -12.95
C MET A 28 -3.17 -4.41 -13.11
N ILE A 29 -3.02 -5.34 -12.17
CA ILE A 29 -3.71 -6.64 -12.19
C ILE A 29 -5.22 -6.45 -12.08
N GLY A 30 -5.68 -5.65 -11.13
CA GLY A 30 -7.12 -5.44 -10.93
C GLY A 30 -7.77 -4.68 -12.09
N SER A 31 -7.06 -3.73 -12.70
CA SER A 31 -7.52 -3.05 -13.93
C SER A 31 -7.58 -4.02 -15.12
N ALA A 32 -6.54 -4.82 -15.35
CA ALA A 32 -6.52 -5.81 -16.43
C ALA A 32 -7.61 -6.89 -16.25
N ALA A 33 -7.89 -7.28 -15.02
CA ALA A 33 -8.93 -8.26 -14.68
C ALA A 33 -10.33 -7.65 -14.53
N ASN A 34 -10.50 -6.33 -14.69
CA ASN A 34 -11.74 -5.60 -14.45
C ASN A 34 -12.36 -5.88 -13.06
N LEU A 35 -11.52 -6.06 -12.03
CA LEU A 35 -11.95 -6.33 -10.67
C LEU A 35 -12.28 -5.04 -9.93
N SER A 36 -13.40 -5.03 -9.22
CA SER A 36 -13.68 -3.97 -8.25
C SER A 36 -12.74 -4.10 -7.04
N PHE A 37 -12.42 -2.96 -6.41
CA PHE A 37 -11.77 -2.87 -5.09
C PHE A 37 -12.32 -3.89 -4.06
N SER A 38 -13.65 -4.03 -3.96
CA SER A 38 -14.28 -4.96 -3.03
C SER A 38 -14.01 -6.42 -3.41
N GLU A 39 -14.10 -6.77 -4.69
CA GLU A 39 -13.80 -8.12 -5.16
C GLU A 39 -12.32 -8.45 -4.94
N PHE A 40 -11.42 -7.50 -5.21
CA PHE A 40 -10.00 -7.69 -4.96
C PHE A 40 -9.73 -7.98 -3.48
N ILE A 41 -10.31 -7.20 -2.57
CA ILE A 41 -10.18 -7.41 -1.12
C ILE A 41 -10.69 -8.80 -0.71
N VAL A 42 -11.90 -9.17 -1.13
CA VAL A 42 -12.52 -10.43 -0.71
C VAL A 42 -11.70 -11.64 -1.15
N ASN A 43 -11.05 -11.56 -2.33
CA ASN A 43 -10.21 -12.63 -2.84
C ASN A 43 -8.81 -12.65 -2.23
N VAL A 44 -8.18 -11.49 -2.04
CA VAL A 44 -6.76 -11.39 -1.65
C VAL A 44 -6.56 -11.37 -0.14
N VAL A 45 -7.45 -10.74 0.63
CA VAL A 45 -7.32 -10.64 2.10
C VAL A 45 -7.21 -12.00 2.79
N PRO A 46 -8.01 -13.03 2.47
CA PRO A 46 -7.88 -14.35 3.10
C PRO A 46 -6.48 -14.94 2.92
N VAL A 47 -5.91 -14.80 1.72
CA VAL A 47 -4.56 -15.27 1.39
C VAL A 47 -3.51 -14.46 2.14
N VAL A 48 -3.65 -13.13 2.18
CA VAL A 48 -2.73 -12.24 2.91
C VAL A 48 -2.72 -12.56 4.40
N VAL A 49 -3.88 -12.84 5.02
CA VAL A 49 -3.95 -13.21 6.44
C VAL A 49 -3.17 -14.50 6.71
N VAL A 50 -3.30 -15.50 5.84
CA VAL A 50 -2.53 -16.76 5.96
C VAL A 50 -1.04 -16.50 5.81
N ILE A 51 -0.62 -15.70 4.82
CA ILE A 51 0.78 -15.33 4.61
C ILE A 51 1.32 -14.54 5.81
N LEU A 52 0.56 -13.59 6.34
CA LEU A 52 0.96 -12.78 7.49
C LEU A 52 1.19 -13.67 8.73
N ILE A 53 0.28 -14.61 9.00
CA ILE A 53 0.46 -15.60 10.07
C ILE A 53 1.73 -16.43 9.84
N ALA A 54 1.95 -16.92 8.61
CA ALA A 54 3.13 -17.69 8.27
C ALA A 54 4.43 -16.89 8.44
N VAL A 55 4.44 -15.61 8.01
CA VAL A 55 5.57 -14.68 8.18
C VAL A 55 5.86 -14.46 9.66
N ILE A 56 4.83 -14.16 10.47
CA ILE A 56 5.00 -13.96 11.92
C ILE A 56 5.58 -15.21 12.59
N ILE A 57 5.07 -16.40 12.24
CA ILE A 57 5.59 -17.66 12.77
C ILE A 57 7.04 -17.89 12.34
N CYS A 58 7.34 -17.69 11.06
CA CYS A 58 8.68 -17.84 10.49
C CYS A 58 9.69 -16.93 11.21
N PHE A 59 9.38 -15.64 11.33
CA PHE A 59 10.23 -14.67 12.02
C PHE A 59 10.37 -14.98 13.51
N LYS A 60 9.31 -15.43 14.17
CA LYS A 60 9.38 -15.88 15.57
C LYS A 60 10.32 -17.07 15.76
N VAL A 61 10.38 -18.00 14.80
CA VAL A 61 11.28 -19.17 14.85
C VAL A 61 12.72 -18.76 14.55
N ILE A 62 12.95 -17.98 13.49
CA ILE A 62 14.29 -17.55 13.06
C ILE A 62 14.95 -16.66 14.13
N TYR A 63 14.20 -15.70 14.67
CA TYR A 63 14.72 -14.71 15.61
C TYR A 63 14.40 -15.02 17.08
N LYS A 64 14.01 -16.27 17.39
CA LYS A 64 13.62 -16.69 18.74
C LYS A 64 14.63 -16.28 19.82
N ASN A 65 15.93 -16.42 19.52
CA ASN A 65 17.01 -16.13 20.45
C ASN A 65 17.28 -14.61 20.56
N ASP A 66 17.15 -13.87 19.46
CA ASP A 66 17.36 -12.41 19.44
C ASP A 66 16.20 -11.66 20.10
N LEU A 67 14.97 -12.17 19.97
CA LEU A 67 13.77 -11.61 20.62
C LEU A 67 13.81 -11.78 22.14
N CYS A 68 14.41 -12.86 22.64
CA CYS A 68 14.55 -13.14 24.08
C CYS A 68 15.59 -12.22 24.76
N ASN A 69 16.61 -11.79 24.01
CA ASN A 69 17.68 -10.90 24.52
C ASN A 69 17.38 -9.41 24.28
N MET A 70 16.32 -9.09 23.56
CA MET A 70 15.94 -7.72 23.28
C MET A 70 15.16 -7.18 24.48
N ALA A 71 15.67 -6.12 25.12
CA ALA A 71 14.97 -5.37 26.16
C ALA A 71 13.79 -4.58 25.53
N ILE A 72 12.83 -5.31 24.99
CA ILE A 72 11.62 -4.79 24.34
C ILE A 72 10.82 -3.96 25.34
N GLU A 73 10.84 -4.35 26.62
CA GLU A 73 10.18 -3.66 27.71
C GLU A 73 10.64 -2.20 27.86
N SER A 74 11.94 -1.90 27.73
CA SER A 74 12.46 -0.53 27.84
C SER A 74 12.18 0.36 26.62
N CYS A 75 12.10 -0.23 25.42
CA CYS A 75 11.73 0.53 24.22
C CYS A 75 10.24 0.84 24.17
N ILE A 76 9.38 -0.07 24.63
CA ILE A 76 7.92 0.17 24.65
C ILE A 76 7.55 1.15 25.76
N SER A 77 8.14 1.04 26.95
CA SER A 77 7.86 1.95 28.07
C SER A 77 8.38 3.39 27.88
N SER A 78 9.18 3.65 26.83
CA SER A 78 9.62 4.99 26.43
C SER A 78 8.78 5.61 25.30
N LEU A 79 7.85 4.85 24.72
CA LEU A 79 6.85 5.37 23.78
C LEU A 79 5.75 6.06 24.57
N ASP A 80 5.87 7.38 24.70
CA ASP A 80 4.89 8.22 25.38
C ASP A 80 3.75 8.55 24.40
N GLU A 81 2.68 7.73 24.42
CA GLU A 81 1.53 7.78 23.50
C GLU A 81 0.87 9.17 23.45
N GLU A 82 0.90 9.92 24.56
CA GLU A 82 0.34 11.27 24.64
C GLU A 82 1.18 12.33 23.91
N LYS A 83 2.50 12.11 23.75
CA LYS A 83 3.38 13.04 23.00
C LYS A 83 3.39 12.77 21.50
N ALA A 84 2.96 11.59 21.07
CA ALA A 84 2.87 11.25 19.65
C ALA A 84 1.75 12.03 18.92
N ILE A 85 0.70 12.42 19.64
CA ILE A 85 -0.44 13.15 19.06
C ILE A 85 -0.23 14.65 19.24
N GLN A 86 0.40 15.28 18.24
CA GLN A 86 0.67 16.73 18.24
C GLN A 86 -0.58 17.59 18.04
N ASP A 87 -1.53 17.13 17.21
CA ASP A 87 -2.77 17.85 16.89
C ASP A 87 -3.96 16.89 16.78
N ARG A 88 -4.79 16.87 17.83
CA ARG A 88 -6.02 16.06 17.90
C ARG A 88 -7.03 16.42 16.80
N PRO A 89 -7.37 17.71 16.56
CA PRO A 89 -8.24 18.09 15.45
C PRO A 89 -7.75 17.61 14.07
N LEU A 90 -6.45 17.71 13.80
CA LEU A 90 -5.88 17.26 12.52
C LEU A 90 -5.98 15.73 12.38
N LEU A 91 -5.70 14.98 13.45
CA LEU A 91 -5.82 13.52 13.46
C LEU A 91 -7.24 13.05 13.11
N TYR A 92 -8.27 13.65 13.71
CA TYR A 92 -9.67 13.30 13.40
C TYR A 92 -10.04 13.66 11.96
N LYS A 93 -9.56 14.80 11.42
CA LYS A 93 -9.77 15.15 10.01
C LYS A 93 -9.10 14.14 9.08
N SER A 94 -7.85 13.75 9.34
CA SER A 94 -7.12 12.77 8.54
C SER A 94 -7.77 11.39 8.56
N ILE A 95 -8.22 10.92 9.72
CA ILE A 95 -8.97 9.66 9.84
C ILE A 95 -10.30 9.72 9.10
N CYS A 96 -11.04 10.83 9.21
CA CYS A 96 -12.29 11.03 8.48
C CYS A 96 -12.07 11.00 6.96
N VAL A 97 -11.01 11.68 6.48
CA VAL A 97 -10.63 11.70 5.06
C VAL A 97 -10.19 10.32 4.59
N LEU A 98 -9.37 9.60 5.36
CA LEU A 98 -8.96 8.22 5.07
C LEU A 98 -10.18 7.31 4.93
N PHE A 99 -11.12 7.41 5.87
CA PHE A 99 -12.34 6.60 5.85
C PHE A 99 -13.24 6.94 4.65
N LEU A 100 -13.39 8.23 4.34
CA LEU A 100 -14.04 8.67 3.10
C LEU A 100 -13.35 8.05 1.89
N ILE A 101 -12.02 8.15 1.81
CA ILE A 101 -11.21 7.57 0.73
C ILE A 101 -11.56 6.10 0.52
N LEU A 102 -11.47 5.28 1.57
CA LEU A 102 -11.81 3.86 1.55
C LEU A 102 -13.26 3.59 1.12
N LEU A 103 -14.24 4.34 1.65
CA LEU A 103 -15.64 4.20 1.22
C LEU A 103 -15.83 4.48 -0.27
N GLY A 104 -15.20 5.53 -0.81
CA GLY A 104 -15.34 5.80 -2.24
C GLY A 104 -14.71 4.71 -3.11
N PHE A 105 -13.61 4.11 -2.67
CA PHE A 105 -13.06 2.95 -3.33
C PHE A 105 -13.97 1.73 -3.24
N ILE A 106 -14.72 1.53 -2.15
CA ILE A 106 -15.71 0.45 -2.10
C ILE A 106 -16.86 0.71 -3.09
N PHE A 107 -17.35 1.95 -3.18
CA PHE A 107 -18.51 2.29 -4.02
C PHE A 107 -18.20 2.62 -5.49
N HIS A 108 -16.93 2.65 -5.91
CA HIS A 108 -16.56 3.01 -7.29
C HIS A 108 -17.24 2.14 -8.36
N SER A 109 -17.34 0.83 -8.10
CA SER A 109 -17.93 -0.15 -9.02
C SER A 109 -19.43 0.12 -9.23
N SER A 110 -20.16 0.51 -8.18
CA SER A 110 -21.57 0.90 -8.30
C SER A 110 -21.78 2.18 -9.12
N LEU A 111 -20.76 3.04 -9.20
CA LEU A 111 -20.82 4.31 -9.92
C LEU A 111 -20.35 4.20 -11.38
N ASN A 112 -19.86 3.02 -11.83
CA ASN A 112 -19.22 2.83 -13.15
C ASN A 112 -18.08 3.83 -13.41
N VAL A 113 -17.34 4.20 -12.36
CA VAL A 113 -16.21 5.13 -12.44
C VAL A 113 -14.92 4.38 -12.13
N GLU A 114 -13.86 4.63 -12.90
CA GLU A 114 -12.53 4.08 -12.62
C GLU A 114 -12.02 4.49 -11.23
N SER A 115 -11.27 3.60 -10.58
CA SER A 115 -10.65 3.84 -9.27
C SER A 115 -9.73 5.08 -9.29
N THR A 116 -9.04 5.33 -10.41
CA THR A 116 -8.17 6.50 -10.64
C THR A 116 -8.92 7.82 -10.52
N MET A 117 -10.12 7.92 -11.09
CA MET A 117 -10.92 9.15 -11.07
C MET A 117 -11.41 9.48 -9.64
N ILE A 118 -11.69 8.46 -8.84
CA ILE A 118 -12.05 8.64 -7.43
C ILE A 118 -10.86 9.07 -6.59
N ALA A 119 -9.68 8.49 -6.84
CA ALA A 119 -8.44 8.92 -6.19
C ALA A 119 -8.16 10.42 -6.49
N LEU A 120 -8.25 10.81 -7.77
CA LEU A 120 -7.97 12.18 -8.20
C LEU A 120 -8.99 13.18 -7.68
N SER A 121 -10.29 12.86 -7.74
CA SER A 121 -11.34 13.74 -7.22
C SER A 121 -11.23 13.94 -5.71
N ARG A 122 -10.90 12.90 -4.95
CA ARG A 122 -10.63 12.97 -3.51
C ARG A 122 -9.42 13.85 -3.20
N ALA A 123 -8.32 13.68 -3.94
CA ALA A 123 -7.13 14.52 -3.82
C ALA A 123 -7.45 15.99 -4.07
N CYS A 124 -8.20 16.30 -5.14
CA CYS A 124 -8.64 17.66 -5.46
C CYS A 124 -9.52 18.26 -4.34
N ILE A 125 -10.50 17.51 -3.82
CA ILE A 125 -11.34 17.97 -2.71
C ILE A 125 -10.50 18.25 -1.47
N MET A 126 -9.55 17.37 -1.15
CA MET A 126 -8.67 17.54 0.01
C MET A 126 -7.74 18.73 -0.15
N LEU A 127 -7.25 19.03 -1.36
CA LEU A 127 -6.46 20.23 -1.62
C LEU A 127 -7.27 21.52 -1.38
N ILE A 128 -8.54 21.53 -1.78
CA ILE A 128 -9.42 22.70 -1.60
C ILE A 128 -9.78 22.90 -0.12
N ILE A 129 -10.08 21.83 0.62
CA ILE A 129 -10.53 21.90 2.01
C ILE A 129 -9.36 21.96 3.01
N GLY A 130 -8.27 21.27 2.70
CA GLY A 130 -7.18 20.97 3.63
C GLY A 130 -6.35 22.18 4.03
N LYS A 131 -6.37 23.28 3.25
CA LYS A 131 -5.53 24.48 3.47
C LYS A 131 -4.05 24.15 3.70
N GLN A 132 -3.60 23.00 3.23
CA GLN A 132 -2.21 22.56 3.31
C GLN A 132 -1.42 23.21 2.20
N ASP A 133 -0.13 23.47 2.44
CA ASP A 133 0.74 24.06 1.44
C ASP A 133 0.92 23.09 0.26
N THR A 134 0.49 23.52 -0.92
CA THR A 134 0.60 22.72 -2.16
C THR A 134 2.05 22.33 -2.46
N ASN A 135 3.02 23.19 -2.11
CA ASN A 135 4.45 22.89 -2.27
C ASN A 135 4.89 21.69 -1.40
N GLU A 136 4.41 21.59 -0.16
CA GLU A 136 4.73 20.45 0.70
C GLU A 136 4.15 19.15 0.11
N ILE A 137 2.90 19.19 -0.36
CA ILE A 137 2.24 18.02 -0.97
C ILE A 137 2.99 17.57 -2.22
N ILE A 138 3.34 18.50 -3.13
CA ILE A 138 4.09 18.18 -4.36
C ILE A 138 5.48 17.60 -4.03
N SER A 139 6.13 18.09 -2.98
CA SER A 139 7.43 17.58 -2.54
C SER A 139 7.35 16.19 -1.89
N SER A 140 6.18 15.82 -1.35
CA SER A 140 5.94 14.52 -0.72
C SER A 140 5.69 13.39 -1.73
N ILE A 141 5.46 13.73 -3.00
CA ILE A 141 5.27 12.75 -4.08
C ILE A 141 6.61 12.08 -4.41
N GLU A 142 6.62 10.76 -4.51
CA GLU A 142 7.80 9.99 -4.92
C GLU A 142 8.02 10.04 -6.45
N TRP A 143 8.51 11.17 -6.95
CA TRP A 143 8.78 11.38 -8.39
C TRP A 143 9.69 10.31 -9.01
N SER A 144 10.71 9.86 -8.27
CA SER A 144 11.62 8.80 -8.69
C SER A 144 10.88 7.48 -8.96
N THR A 145 9.93 7.12 -8.09
CA THR A 145 9.12 5.90 -8.21
C THR A 145 8.23 5.97 -9.45
N ILE A 146 7.58 7.13 -9.70
CA ILE A 146 6.75 7.33 -10.90
C ILE A 146 7.58 7.18 -12.18
N LEU A 147 8.74 7.84 -12.26
CA LEU A 147 9.63 7.76 -13.42
C LEU A 147 10.16 6.34 -13.64
N PHE A 148 10.46 5.62 -12.55
CA PHE A 148 10.84 4.22 -12.60
C PHE A 148 9.75 3.35 -13.22
N PHE A 149 8.49 3.49 -12.77
CA PHE A 149 7.38 2.71 -13.34
C PHE A 149 7.10 3.06 -14.80
N ILE A 150 7.21 4.33 -15.20
CA ILE A 150 7.11 4.73 -16.61
C ILE A 150 8.19 4.01 -17.44
N GLY A 151 9.46 4.04 -16.99
CA GLY A 151 10.55 3.35 -17.68
C GLY A 151 10.36 1.84 -17.74
N LEU A 152 9.97 1.22 -16.63
CA LEU A 152 9.68 -0.21 -16.55
C LEU A 152 8.58 -0.61 -17.54
N PHE A 153 7.48 0.15 -17.60
CA PHE A 153 6.36 -0.17 -18.49
C PHE A 153 6.68 0.10 -19.96
N ILE A 154 7.52 1.08 -20.29
CA ILE A 154 8.02 1.25 -21.67
C ILE A 154 8.83 0.03 -22.10
N VAL A 155 9.72 -0.48 -21.23
CA VAL A 155 10.55 -1.65 -21.53
C VAL A 155 9.68 -2.91 -21.67
N VAL A 156 8.76 -3.14 -20.75
CA VAL A 156 7.82 -4.28 -20.81
C VAL A 156 6.93 -4.21 -22.06
N GLY A 157 6.42 -3.03 -22.40
CA GLY A 157 5.64 -2.80 -23.62
C GLY A 157 6.44 -3.09 -24.89
N GLY A 158 7.70 -2.62 -24.95
CA GLY A 158 8.60 -2.92 -26.08
C GLY A 158 8.92 -4.42 -26.22
N LEU A 159 9.09 -5.13 -25.10
CA LEU A 159 9.27 -6.59 -25.08
C LEU A 159 8.02 -7.35 -25.55
N SER A 160 6.83 -6.83 -25.22
CA SER A 160 5.55 -7.38 -25.68
C SER A 160 5.38 -7.24 -27.19
N GLU A 161 5.57 -6.03 -27.73
CA GLU A 161 5.40 -5.74 -29.17
C GLU A 161 6.48 -6.41 -30.04
N SER A 162 7.69 -6.62 -29.51
CA SER A 162 8.74 -7.38 -30.22
C SER A 162 8.47 -8.89 -30.26
N GLY A 163 7.40 -9.38 -29.63
CA GLY A 163 7.03 -10.79 -29.62
C GLY A 163 7.93 -11.68 -28.75
N VAL A 164 8.84 -11.08 -27.98
CA VAL A 164 9.73 -11.82 -27.07
C VAL A 164 8.92 -12.53 -25.99
N ILE A 165 7.93 -11.84 -25.41
CA ILE A 165 7.03 -12.41 -24.39
C ILE A 165 6.26 -13.61 -24.97
N ASN A 166 5.69 -13.48 -26.17
CA ASN A 166 4.96 -14.55 -26.83
C ASN A 166 5.86 -15.74 -27.18
N SER A 167 7.11 -15.47 -27.61
CA SER A 167 8.07 -16.53 -27.93
C SER A 167 8.46 -17.34 -26.68
N LEU A 168 8.67 -16.66 -25.55
CA LEU A 168 8.90 -17.30 -24.25
C LEU A 168 7.67 -18.07 -23.76
N ALA A 169 6.47 -17.52 -23.94
CA ALA A 169 5.22 -18.16 -23.54
C ALA A 169 4.89 -19.43 -24.35
N GLN A 170 5.31 -19.51 -25.61
CA GLN A 170 5.19 -20.73 -26.42
C GLN A 170 6.28 -21.77 -26.13
N PHE A 171 7.41 -21.34 -25.55
CA PHE A 171 8.52 -22.22 -25.21
C PHE A 171 8.31 -22.94 -23.87
N LEU A 172 7.64 -22.30 -22.90
CA LEU A 172 7.25 -22.85 -21.59
C LEU A 172 5.97 -23.69 -21.68
#